data_AF-A0A537FCS4-F1
#
_entry.id   AF-A0A537FCS4-F1
#
_cell.length_a   1.000
_cell.length_b   1.000
_cell.length_c   1.000
_cell.angle_alpha   90.00
_cell.angle_beta   90.00
_cell.angle_gamma   90.00
#
_symmetry.space_group_name_H-M   'P 1'
#
loop_
_entity.id
_entity.type
_entity.pdbx_description
1 polymer ?
#
loop_
_entity_poly.entity_id
_entity_poly.type
_entity_poly.pdbx_seq_one_letter_code
_entity_poly.pdbx_strand_id
1 'polypeptide(L)' 'MSCPRCGGVVSTPPEREWDFQNYHGSRFKCERGDKFNLYIGTSKTFTIPRPSPSGFCVNCQTQNPACAVYCKDCGNKP' A
#
# COMPACT_ATOMS: atom_id res chain seq x y z
N MET A 1 0.87 2.41 -12.26
CA MET A 1 0.15 2.19 -10.98
C MET A 1 1.06 2.58 -9.83
N SER A 2 0.52 3.09 -8.74
CA SER A 2 1.29 3.50 -7.56
C SER A 2 1.05 2.55 -6.40
N CYS A 3 2.05 2.37 -5.55
CA CYS A 3 1.90 1.58 -4.33
C CYS A 3 0.84 2.24 -3.44
N PRO A 4 -0.23 1.56 -3.03
CA PRO A 4 -1.29 2.15 -2.23
C PRO A 4 -0.82 2.62 -0.84
N ARG A 5 0.39 2.20 -0.42
CA ARG A 5 0.97 2.47 0.89
C ARG A 5 2.06 3.53 0.94
N CYS A 6 2.74 3.80 -0.17
CA CYS A 6 3.82 4.81 -0.19
C CYS A 6 3.76 5.75 -1.40
N GLY A 7 2.77 5.58 -2.28
CA GLY A 7 2.67 6.30 -3.55
C GLY A 7 3.77 5.99 -4.57
N GLY A 8 4.78 5.20 -4.18
CA GLY A 8 5.96 4.91 -4.99
C GLY A 8 5.68 4.04 -6.22
N VAL A 9 6.68 3.96 -7.09
CA VAL A 9 6.65 3.13 -8.30
C VAL A 9 6.59 1.66 -7.90
N VAL A 10 5.78 0.90 -8.65
CA VAL A 10 5.57 -0.53 -8.43
C VAL A 10 6.24 -1.32 -9.54
N SER A 11 6.77 -2.49 -9.19
CA SER A 11 7.42 -3.39 -10.14
C SER A 11 6.46 -3.83 -11.24
N THR A 12 6.91 -3.81 -12.48
CA THR A 12 6.24 -4.45 -13.62
C THR A 12 7.25 -5.34 -14.36
N PRO A 13 6.92 -6.59 -14.73
CA PRO A 13 5.64 -7.28 -14.51
C PRO A 13 5.35 -7.60 -13.02
N PRO A 14 4.11 -7.97 -12.65
CA PRO A 14 3.79 -8.43 -11.29
C PRO A 14 4.63 -9.66 -10.90
N GLU A 15 4.88 -9.83 -9.60
CA GLU A 15 5.66 -10.96 -9.07
C GLU A 15 4.91 -12.30 -9.20
N ARG A 16 3.58 -12.25 -9.17
CA ARG A 16 2.71 -13.42 -9.23
C ARG A 16 1.30 -13.01 -9.63
N GLU A 17 0.63 -13.87 -10.37
CA GLU A 17 -0.77 -13.69 -10.77
C GLU A 17 -1.58 -14.95 -10.46
N TRP A 18 -2.88 -14.80 -10.25
CA TRP A 18 -3.83 -15.89 -10.02
C TRP A 18 -5.26 -15.43 -10.31
N ASP A 19 -6.14 -16.36 -10.67
CA ASP A 19 -7.57 -16.09 -10.74
C ASP A 19 -8.25 -16.47 -9.42
N PHE A 20 -9.15 -15.60 -8.95
CA PHE A 20 -9.95 -15.80 -7.75
C PHE A 20 -11.40 -15.37 -7.99
N GLN A 21 -12.30 -16.35 -8.10
CA GLN A 21 -13.69 -16.12 -8.51
C GLN A 21 -13.75 -15.32 -9.82
N ASN A 22 -14.43 -14.17 -9.83
CA ASN A 22 -14.57 -13.27 -10.98
C ASN A 22 -13.48 -12.19 -11.04
N TYR A 23 -12.37 -12.38 -10.32
CA TYR A 23 -11.26 -11.42 -10.23
C TYR A 23 -9.95 -12.04 -10.68
N HIS A 24 -9.21 -11.32 -11.51
CA HIS A 24 -7.79 -11.57 -11.76
C HIS A 24 -6.97 -10.84 -10.71
N GLY A 25 -6.21 -11.60 -9.92
CA GLY A 25 -5.35 -11.10 -8.84
C GLY A 25 -3.89 -11.02 -9.28
N SER A 26 -3.28 -9.85 -9.16
CA SER A 26 -1.86 -9.63 -9.44
C SER A 26 -1.14 -9.09 -8.20
N ARG A 27 -0.01 -9.70 -7.83
CA ARG A 27 0.84 -9.28 -6.71
C ARG A 27 1.97 -8.39 -7.20
N PHE A 28 2.06 -7.20 -6.62
CA PHE A 28 3.08 -6.22 -6.92
C PHE A 28 4.00 -6.01 -5.72
N LYS A 29 5.24 -5.60 -6.00
CA LYS A 29 6.21 -5.14 -5.01
C LYS A 29 6.63 -3.72 -5.37
N CYS A 30 6.65 -2.80 -4.41
CA CYS A 30 7.23 -1.47 -4.63
C CYS A 30 8.74 -1.48 -4.36
N GLU A 31 9.44 -0.43 -4.81
CA GLU A 31 10.89 -0.29 -4.60
C GLU A 31 11.28 -0.29 -3.10
N ARG A 32 10.38 0.20 -2.23
CA ARG A 32 10.57 0.15 -0.77
C ARG A 32 10.35 -1.23 -0.16
N GLY A 33 10.02 -2.23 -0.97
CA GLY A 33 9.83 -3.61 -0.56
C GLY A 33 8.42 -3.99 -0.12
N ASP A 34 7.48 -3.03 -0.02
CA ASP A 34 6.08 -3.34 0.29
C ASP A 34 5.44 -4.16 -0.81
N LYS A 35 4.65 -5.17 -0.41
CA LYS A 35 3.93 -6.05 -1.32
C LYS A 35 2.42 -5.91 -1.14
N PHE A 36 1.70 -5.81 -2.25
CA PHE A 36 0.24 -5.70 -2.24
C PHE A 36 -0.37 -6.47 -3.42
N ASN A 37 -1.66 -6.79 -3.30
CA ASN A 37 -2.42 -7.47 -4.32
C ASN A 37 -3.41 -6.49 -4.94
N LEU A 38 -3.48 -6.46 -6.26
CA LEU A 38 -4.54 -5.82 -7.03
C LEU A 38 -5.50 -6.89 -7.53
N TYR A 39 -6.79 -6.67 -7.34
CA TYR A 39 -7.86 -7.52 -7.88
C TYR A 39 -8.61 -6.73 -8.95
N ILE A 40 -8.62 -7.22 -10.18
CA ILE A 40 -9.35 -6.64 -11.31
C ILE A 40 -10.47 -7.62 -11.68
N GLY A 41 -11.72 -7.20 -11.52
CA GLY A 41 -12.90 -7.91 -12.00
C GLY A 41 -13.68 -7.04 -12.97
N THR A 42 -14.72 -7.62 -13.58
CA THR A 42 -15.57 -6.92 -14.55
C THR A 42 -16.27 -5.69 -13.96
N SER A 43 -16.65 -5.72 -12.69
CA SER A 43 -17.41 -4.64 -12.02
C SER A 43 -16.56 -3.74 -11.14
N LYS A 44 -15.41 -4.22 -10.64
CA LYS A 44 -14.62 -3.49 -9.64
C LYS A 44 -13.14 -3.83 -9.73
N THR A 45 -12.33 -2.82 -9.49
CA THR A 45 -10.90 -2.96 -9.22
C THR A 45 -10.62 -2.50 -7.79
N PHE A 46 -9.91 -3.30 -7.00
CA PHE A 46 -9.55 -2.92 -5.64
C PHE A 46 -8.26 -3.58 -5.16
N THR A 47 -7.65 -2.99 -4.13
CA THR A 47 -6.59 -3.59 -3.33
C THR A 47 -7.13 -3.87 -1.94
N ILE A 48 -6.71 -4.96 -1.31
CA ILE A 48 -7.04 -5.19 0.10
C ILE A 48 -6.14 -4.28 0.95
N PRO A 49 -6.70 -3.32 1.71
CA PRO A 49 -5.89 -2.45 2.56
C PRO A 49 -5.21 -3.31 3.62
N ARG A 50 -3.88 -3.30 3.64
CA ARG A 50 -3.13 -3.85 4.78
C ARG A 50 -3.06 -2.78 5.87
N PRO A 51 -3.16 -3.16 7.15
CA PRO A 51 -2.94 -2.22 8.24
C PRO A 51 -1.59 -1.52 8.06
N SER A 52 -1.57 -0.22 8.33
CA SER A 52 -0.34 0.56 8.35
C SER A 52 0.67 -0.15 9.24
N PRO A 53 1.95 -0.23 8.83
CA PRO A 53 2.96 -0.81 9.68
C PRO A 53 3.01 0.08 10.93
N SER A 54 3.08 -0.55 12.11
CA SER A 54 3.23 0.17 13.38
C SER A 54 4.40 1.14 13.24
N GLY A 55 4.15 2.42 13.51
CA GLY A 55 5.15 3.48 13.37
C GLY A 55 5.20 4.16 12.00
N PHE A 56 4.13 4.18 11.21
CA PHE A 56 4.02 5.08 10.05
C PHE A 56 2.76 5.94 10.10
N CYS A 57 2.92 7.20 9.70
CA CYS A 57 1.84 8.18 9.58
C CYS A 57 0.84 7.77 8.51
N VAL A 58 -0.44 7.63 8.83
CA VAL A 58 -1.46 7.24 7.84
C VAL A 58 -1.67 8.34 6.79
N ASN A 59 -1.54 9.61 7.17
CA ASN A 59 -1.73 10.75 6.27
C ASN A 59 -0.51 11.05 5.41
N CYS A 60 0.68 11.09 6.01
CA CYS A 60 1.92 11.47 5.31
C CYS A 60 2.71 10.28 4.77
N GLN A 61 2.37 9.06 5.16
CA GLN A 61 3.11 7.83 4.83
C GLN A 61 4.61 7.90 5.19
N THR A 62 4.95 8.71 6.19
CA THR A 62 6.30 8.86 6.76
C THR A 62 6.48 7.99 7.99
N GLN A 63 7.70 7.53 8.24
CA GLN A 63 8.02 6.77 9.45
C GLN A 63 7.92 7.69 10.68
N ASN A 64 7.10 7.29 11.64
CA ASN A 64 7.05 7.88 12.96
C ASN A 64 8.20 7.34 13.81
N PRO A 65 8.85 8.19 14.61
CA PRO A 65 9.72 7.72 15.68
C PRO A 65 8.99 6.70 16.56
N ALA A 66 9.76 5.80 17.17
CA ALA A 66 9.21 4.91 18.20
C ALA A 66 8.51 5.78 19.27
N CYS A 67 7.26 5.40 19.62
CA CYS A 67 6.40 6.10 20.58
C CYS A 67 5.81 7.46 20.12
N ALA A 68 5.99 7.89 18.87
CA ALA A 68 5.38 9.12 18.38
C ALA A 68 3.91 8.91 17.94
N VAL A 69 2.99 9.58 18.63
CA VAL A 69 1.54 9.57 18.34
C VAL A 69 1.24 10.23 16.99
N TYR A 70 2.04 11.22 16.59
CA TYR A 70 1.88 11.96 15.35
C TYR A 70 3.19 12.07 14.57
N CYS A 71 3.09 12.31 13.25
CA CYS A 71 4.26 12.47 12.38
C CYS A 71 4.69 13.93 12.27
N LYS A 72 5.96 14.21 11.98
CA LYS A 72 6.47 15.60 11.88
C LYS A 72 5.73 16.49 10.85
N ASP A 73 5.11 15.85 9.85
CA ASP A 73 4.49 16.54 8.71
C ASP A 73 2.99 16.83 8.90
N CYS A 74 2.22 15.92 9.53
CA CYS A 74 0.79 16.18 9.87
C CYS A 74 0.50 16.30 11.36
N GLY A 75 1.49 16.05 12.21
CA GLY A 75 1.41 16.11 13.67
C GLY A 75 1.55 17.50 14.25
N ASN A 76 1.37 18.53 13.43
CA ASN A 76 1.14 19.87 13.95
C ASN A 76 -0.34 20.02 14.27
N LYS A 77 -0.69 19.84 15.55
CA LYS A 77 -1.49 20.78 16.36
C LYS A 77 -2.09 20.08 17.59
N PRO A 78 -2.44 20.82 18.66
CA PRO A 78 -1.97 22.12 19.14
C PRO A 78 -1.02 21.99 20.36
#